data_AF-A0A7R9WDX4-F1
#
_entry.id   AF-A0A7R9WDX4-F1
#
_cell.length_a   1.000
_cell.length_b   1.000
_cell.length_c   1.000
_cell.angle_alpha   90.00
_cell.angle_beta   90.00
_cell.angle_gamma   90.00
#
_symmetry.space_group_name_H-M   'P 1'
#
loop_
_entity.id
_entity.type
_entity.pdbx_description
1 polymer ?
#
loop_
_entity_poly.entity_id
_entity_poly.type
_entity_poly.pdbx_seq_one_letter_code
_entity_poly.pdbx_strand_id
1 'polypeptide(L)'
;VSVTSLEGGDAFNVIPGRTAIRGTVRALSEETLLRLRDRTEAVLRSTVETHGCSMSIQYSPDYYPPTINDPHVFKLASSLAAPVSADGAMGIVEPTMAAEDFAFL
;
A
#
# COMPACT_ATOMS: atom_id res chain seq x y z
N VAL A 1 -1.39 6.32 -0.09
CA VAL A 1 -1.17 6.24 -1.56
C VAL A 1 -0.05 7.18 -1.89
N SER A 2 0.95 6.72 -2.64
CA SER A 2 2.09 7.55 -3.02
C SER A 2 2.36 7.39 -4.51
N VAL A 3 2.58 8.49 -5.20
CA VAL A 3 3.14 8.52 -6.57
C VAL A 3 4.64 8.67 -6.43
N THR A 4 5.40 7.70 -6.93
CA THR A 4 6.85 7.62 -6.74
C THR A 4 7.64 7.83 -8.04
N SER A 5 6.99 7.73 -9.20
CA SER A 5 7.55 8.15 -10.48
C SER A 5 6.43 8.71 -11.37
N LEU A 6 6.77 9.78 -12.09
CA LEU A 6 5.95 10.41 -13.12
C LEU A 6 6.89 10.80 -14.25
N GLU A 7 6.69 10.17 -15.41
CA GLU A 7 7.57 10.29 -16.57
C GLU A 7 6.72 10.61 -17.80
N GLY A 8 7.00 11.74 -18.48
CA GLY A 8 6.29 12.12 -19.69
C GLY A 8 6.94 13.32 -20.39
N GLY A 9 7.05 13.23 -21.70
CA GLY A 9 7.67 14.26 -22.55
C GLY A 9 9.19 14.22 -22.54
N ASP A 10 9.77 14.40 -23.74
CA ASP A 10 11.23 14.34 -23.94
C ASP A 10 11.83 15.71 -24.34
N ALA A 11 10.98 16.68 -24.72
CA ALA A 11 11.40 18.00 -25.18
C ALA A 11 10.47 19.10 -24.66
N PHE A 12 11.03 20.26 -24.33
CA PHE A 12 10.32 21.38 -23.71
C PHE A 12 9.26 22.04 -24.62
N ASN A 13 9.32 21.81 -25.92
CA ASN A 13 8.45 22.42 -26.94
C ASN A 13 7.59 21.39 -27.70
N VAL A 14 7.57 20.13 -27.26
CA VAL A 14 6.76 19.06 -27.86
C VAL A 14 5.73 18.59 -26.86
N ILE A 15 4.46 18.58 -27.26
CA ILE A 15 3.38 18.06 -26.41
C ILE A 15 3.54 16.54 -26.29
N PRO A 16 3.62 15.98 -25.08
CA PRO A 16 3.80 14.54 -24.89
C PRO A 16 2.55 13.75 -25.32
N GLY A 17 2.77 12.66 -26.05
CA GLY A 17 1.69 11.73 -26.43
C GLY A 17 1.35 10.71 -25.35
N ARG A 18 2.21 10.54 -24.32
CA ARG A 18 2.02 9.58 -23.23
C ARG A 18 2.77 10.03 -21.97
N THR A 19 2.20 9.69 -20.82
CA THR A 19 2.85 9.77 -19.50
C THR A 19 2.71 8.41 -18.80
N ALA A 20 3.74 8.00 -18.07
CA ALA A 20 3.72 6.85 -17.17
C ALA A 20 3.75 7.34 -15.72
N ILE A 21 2.87 6.77 -14.89
CA ILE A 21 2.82 7.04 -13.45
C ILE A 21 3.04 5.73 -12.72
N ARG A 22 3.92 5.73 -11.72
CA ARG A 22 4.19 4.60 -10.84
C ARG A 22 4.00 5.02 -9.39
N GLY A 23 3.55 4.09 -8.57
CA GLY A 23 3.25 4.37 -7.18
C GLY A 23 2.88 3.14 -6.38
N THR A 24 2.49 3.37 -5.14
CA THR A 24 2.10 2.30 -4.20
C THR A 24 0.86 2.70 -3.42
N VAL A 25 -0.06 1.74 -3.27
CA VAL A 25 -1.19 1.81 -2.34
C VAL A 25 -0.85 0.90 -1.17
N ARG A 26 -0.97 1.42 0.06
CA ARG A 26 -0.80 0.67 1.30
C ARG A 26 -1.95 0.99 2.23
N ALA A 27 -2.34 0.03 3.05
CA ALA A 27 -3.33 0.18 4.10
C ALA A 27 -3.06 -0.83 5.23
N LEU A 28 -3.65 -0.58 6.39
CA LEU A 28 -3.56 -1.45 7.57
C LEU A 28 -4.70 -2.48 7.65
N SER A 29 -5.62 -2.46 6.69
CA SER A 29 -6.69 -3.45 6.55
C SER A 29 -6.98 -3.71 5.08
N GLU A 30 -7.44 -4.94 4.78
CA GLU A 30 -7.76 -5.35 3.42
C GLU A 30 -8.91 -4.53 2.85
N GLU A 31 -9.96 -4.28 3.65
CA GLU A 31 -11.08 -3.43 3.27
C GLU A 31 -10.60 -2.03 2.82
N THR A 32 -9.71 -1.42 3.60
CA THR A 32 -9.18 -0.09 3.28
C THR A 32 -8.31 -0.15 2.02
N LEU A 33 -7.53 -1.22 1.84
CA LEU A 33 -6.70 -1.41 0.66
C LEU A 33 -7.55 -1.47 -0.62
N LEU A 34 -8.59 -2.30 -0.62
CA LEU A 34 -9.52 -2.44 -1.74
C LEU A 34 -10.26 -1.14 -2.03
N ARG A 35 -10.76 -0.47 -0.99
CA ARG A 35 -11.41 0.84 -1.14
C ARG A 35 -10.48 1.90 -1.72
N LEU A 36 -9.22 1.92 -1.29
CA LEU A 36 -8.22 2.85 -1.84
C LEU A 36 -7.89 2.52 -3.29
N ARG A 37 -7.84 1.24 -3.66
CA ARG A 37 -7.65 0.80 -5.04
C ARG A 37 -8.79 1.33 -5.92
N ASP A 38 -10.04 1.06 -5.58
CA ASP A 38 -11.21 1.51 -6.35
C ASP A 38 -11.24 3.04 -6.47
N ARG A 39 -10.94 3.75 -5.37
CA ARG A 39 -10.88 5.21 -5.37
C ARG A 39 -9.77 5.74 -6.26
N THR A 40 -8.60 5.09 -6.28
CA THR A 40 -7.48 5.46 -7.14
C THR A 40 -7.84 5.28 -8.62
N GLU A 41 -8.45 4.14 -8.97
CA GLU A 41 -8.92 3.88 -10.34
C GLU A 41 -9.95 4.91 -10.79
N ALA A 42 -10.92 5.24 -9.92
CA ALA A 42 -11.97 6.21 -10.22
C ALA A 42 -11.41 7.62 -10.47
N VAL A 43 -10.45 8.07 -9.66
CA VAL A 43 -9.79 9.37 -9.84
C VAL A 43 -9.02 9.40 -11.15
N LEU A 44 -8.20 8.38 -11.42
CA LEU A 44 -7.41 8.31 -12.65
C LEU A 44 -8.30 8.31 -13.90
N ARG A 45 -9.37 7.51 -13.89
CA ARG A 45 -10.33 7.43 -14.99
C ARG A 45 -10.98 8.80 -15.26
N SER A 46 -11.49 9.46 -14.21
CA SER A 46 -12.12 10.77 -14.34
C SER A 46 -11.15 11.82 -14.87
N THR A 47 -9.89 11.83 -14.39
CA THR A 47 -8.87 12.76 -14.88
C THR A 47 -8.55 12.52 -16.36
N VAL A 48 -8.37 11.26 -16.77
CA VAL A 48 -8.02 10.88 -18.15
C VAL A 48 -9.16 11.19 -19.13
N GLU A 49 -10.41 10.85 -18.75
CA GLU A 49 -11.60 11.13 -19.56
C GLU A 49 -11.82 12.63 -19.75
N THR A 50 -11.60 13.43 -18.70
CA THR A 50 -11.71 14.90 -18.77
C THR A 50 -10.77 15.51 -19.82
N HIS A 51 -9.62 14.89 -20.07
CA HIS A 51 -8.63 15.37 -21.04
C HIS A 51 -8.75 14.67 -22.41
N GLY A 52 -9.79 13.85 -22.63
CA GLY A 52 -9.95 13.10 -23.88
C GLY A 52 -8.85 12.05 -24.12
N CYS A 53 -8.16 11.63 -23.06
CA CYS A 53 -7.11 10.64 -23.12
C CYS A 53 -7.65 9.22 -22.89
N SER A 54 -6.77 8.22 -23.03
CA SER A 54 -7.03 6.84 -22.61
C SER A 54 -5.98 6.42 -21.59
N MET A 55 -6.31 5.42 -20.77
CA MET A 55 -5.38 4.87 -19.77
C MET A 55 -5.44 3.35 -19.72
N SER A 56 -4.33 2.76 -19.30
CA SER A 56 -4.23 1.38 -18.85
C SER A 56 -3.63 1.37 -17.45
N ILE A 57 -4.24 0.63 -16.52
CA ILE A 57 -3.69 0.43 -15.19
C ILE A 57 -3.25 -1.02 -15.02
N GLN A 58 -2.10 -1.21 -14.37
CA GLN A 58 -1.57 -2.52 -14.03
C GLN A 58 -1.22 -2.51 -12.55
N TYR A 59 -1.84 -3.42 -11.80
CA TYR A 59 -1.48 -3.69 -10.41
C TYR A 59 -0.48 -4.84 -10.38
N SER A 60 0.44 -4.80 -9.42
CA SER A 60 1.37 -5.91 -9.19
C SER A 60 0.56 -7.17 -8.84
N PRO A 61 0.84 -8.32 -9.47
CA PRO A 61 0.22 -9.59 -9.09
C PRO A 61 0.62 -10.01 -7.67
N ASP A 62 1.84 -9.66 -7.26
CA ASP A 62 2.43 -10.02 -5.98
C ASP A 62 2.29 -8.89 -4.95
N TYR A 63 1.05 -8.46 -4.67
CA TYR A 63 0.84 -7.45 -3.62
C TYR A 63 0.81 -8.09 -2.23
N TYR A 64 1.42 -7.39 -1.28
CA TYR A 64 1.47 -7.84 0.11
C TYR A 64 0.15 -7.46 0.79
N PRO A 65 -0.61 -8.42 1.35
CA PRO A 65 -1.73 -8.08 2.21
C PRO A 65 -1.22 -7.39 3.49
N PRO A 66 -2.08 -6.67 4.23
CA PRO A 66 -1.71 -6.18 5.55
C PRO A 66 -1.40 -7.35 6.50
N THR A 67 -0.31 -7.28 7.25
CA THR A 67 0.01 -8.27 8.28
C THR A 67 -0.96 -8.12 9.46
N ILE A 68 -1.87 -9.09 9.63
CA ILE A 68 -2.83 -9.11 10.73
C ILE A 68 -2.45 -10.20 11.71
N ASN A 69 -2.02 -9.81 12.91
CA ASN A 69 -1.68 -10.77 13.95
C ASN A 69 -2.95 -11.41 14.52
N ASP A 70 -2.96 -12.75 14.58
CA ASP A 70 -4.02 -13.49 15.26
C ASP A 70 -4.05 -13.13 16.77
N PRO A 71 -5.20 -12.73 17.33
CA PRO A 71 -5.29 -12.32 18.73
C PRO A 71 -4.91 -13.41 19.75
N HIS A 72 -5.17 -14.68 19.44
CA HIS A 72 -4.84 -15.80 20.31
C HIS A 72 -3.33 -16.07 20.32
N VAL A 73 -2.70 -16.07 19.14
CA VAL A 73 -1.25 -16.24 19.01
C VAL A 73 -0.52 -15.06 19.64
N PHE A 74 -0.99 -13.84 19.41
CA PHE A 74 -0.45 -12.64 20.04
C PHE A 74 -0.50 -12.73 21.57
N LYS A 75 -1.65 -13.13 22.13
CA LYS A 75 -1.81 -13.30 23.59
C LYS A 75 -0.89 -14.39 24.15
N LEU A 76 -0.76 -15.52 23.45
CA LEU A 76 0.14 -16.60 23.85
C LEU A 76 1.60 -16.13 23.86
N ALA A 77 2.07 -15.57 22.74
CA ALA A 77 3.44 -15.06 22.61
C ALA A 77 3.74 -13.99 23.67
N SER A 78 2.78 -13.08 23.90
CA SER A 78 2.86 -12.07 24.95
C SER A 78 3.06 -12.69 26.33
N SER A 79 2.26 -13.69 26.70
CA SER A 79 2.37 -14.35 28.01
C SER A 79 3.70 -15.05 28.25
N LEU A 80 4.32 -15.57 27.18
CA LEU A 80 5.61 -16.26 27.24
C LEU A 80 6.79 -15.29 27.22
N ALA A 81 6.64 -14.12 26.59
CA ALA A 81 7.68 -13.09 26.51
C ALA A 81 7.79 -12.26 27.80
N ALA A 82 6.69 -12.06 28.53
CA ALA A 82 6.68 -11.24 29.74
C ALA A 82 7.70 -11.66 30.83
N PRO A 83 7.89 -12.96 31.16
CA PRO A 83 8.84 -13.37 32.20
C PRO A 83 10.33 -13.25 31.80
N VAL A 84 10.64 -13.15 30.50
CA VAL A 84 12.02 -13.09 29.98
C VAL A 84 12.43 -11.68 29.57
N SER A 85 11.50 -10.72 29.57
CA SER A 85 11.81 -9.32 29.34
C SER A 85 12.54 -8.76 30.57
N ALA A 86 13.80 -8.34 30.39
CA ALA A 86 14.67 -7.84 31.46
C ALA A 86 14.04 -6.68 32.26
N ASP A 87 13.15 -5.93 31.61
CA ASP A 87 12.50 -4.74 32.16
C ASP A 87 11.01 -5.00 32.47
N GLY A 88 10.51 -6.22 32.19
CA GLY A 88 9.09 -6.58 32.26
C GLY A 88 8.19 -5.83 31.25
N ALA A 89 8.76 -4.90 30.49
CA ALA A 89 8.02 -4.05 29.58
C ALA A 89 7.82 -4.77 28.24
N MET A 90 6.61 -5.26 28.01
CA MET A 90 6.09 -5.41 26.66
C MET A 90 5.27 -4.18 26.30
N GLY A 91 5.71 -3.44 25.28
CA GLY A 91 4.97 -2.34 24.72
C GLY A 91 4.05 -2.81 23.61
N ILE A 92 2.79 -2.35 23.63
CA ILE A 92 1.98 -2.34 22.41
C ILE A 92 2.57 -1.26 21.50
N VAL A 93 2.91 -1.64 20.28
CA VAL A 93 3.39 -0.71 19.25
C VAL A 93 2.25 -0.36 18.30
N GLU A 94 2.26 0.86 17.80
CA GLU A 94 1.33 1.27 16.76
C GLU A 94 1.60 0.48 15.46
N PRO A 95 0.56 0.15 14.68
CA PRO A 95 0.74 -0.49 13.38
C PRO A 95 1.62 0.36 12.46
N THR A 96 2.47 -0.30 11.66
CA THR A 96 3.38 0.38 10.74
C THR A 96 2.90 0.24 9.30
N MET A 97 3.29 1.19 8.44
CA MET A 97 3.04 1.12 6.99
C MET A 97 4.13 0.35 6.23
N ALA A 98 5.07 -0.30 6.91
CA ALA A 98 6.01 -1.23 6.28
C ALA A 98 5.25 -2.48 5.82
N ALA A 99 5.63 -3.02 4.67
CA ALA A 99 5.12 -4.31 4.21
C ALA A 99 6.01 -5.42 4.77
N GLU A 100 5.42 -6.55 5.12
CA GLU A 100 6.12 -7.71 5.71
C GLU A 100 5.58 -9.00 5.09
N ASP A 101 6.48 -9.95 4.77
CA ASP A 101 6.10 -11.19 4.08
C ASP A 101 5.34 -12.17 4.98
N PHE A 102 5.42 -12.00 6.30
CA PHE A 102 4.60 -12.73 7.28
C PHE A 102 3.09 -12.55 7.04
N ALA A 103 2.67 -11.53 6.28
CA ALA A 103 1.27 -11.33 5.92
C ALA A 103 0.66 -12.46 5.07
N PHE A 104 1.48 -13.33 4.47
CA PHE A 104 1.01 -14.49 3.69
C PHE A 104 0.78 -15.75 4.54
N LEU A 105 1.11 -15.73 5.83
CA LEU A 105 0.93 -16.82 6.79
C LEU A 105 -0.35 -16.64 7.60
#